data_AF-A0A535DWG8-F1
#
_entry.id   AF-A0A535DWG8-F1
#
_cell.length_a   1.000
_cell.length_b   1.000
_cell.length_c   1.000
_cell.angle_alpha   90.00
_cell.angle_beta   90.00
_cell.angle_gamma   90.00
#
_symmetry.space_group_name_H-M   'P 1'
#
loop_
_entity.id
_entity.type
_entity.pdbx_description
1 polymer ?
#
loop_
_entity_poly.entity_id
_entity_poly.type
_entity_poly.pdbx_seq_one_letter_code
_entity_poly.pdbx_strand_id
1 'polypeptide(L)'
;MLIREQPATELTVATRILARAGALAPEGRITLRLHDVLYVAGRGVSSHTMTPYDIVSILLADGTPLFGVPPDDVDEYVAAHRDARGAESVGRGSDGVIVAALSLRACATALVARRRGEPGPDAASLERVWEELVADARISGALIGAFPNDP
;
A
#
# COMPACT_ATOMS: atom_id res chain seq x y z
N MET A 1 -10.97 -18.57 7.44
CA MET A 1 -10.32 -17.32 7.03
C MET A 1 -9.09 -17.13 7.90
N LEU A 2 -7.89 -17.32 7.35
CA LEU A 2 -6.65 -17.13 8.12
C LEU A 2 -6.45 -15.63 8.30
N ILE A 3 -6.08 -15.18 9.51
CA ILE A 3 -5.85 -13.76 9.88
C ILE A 3 -4.91 -13.01 8.89
N ARG A 4 -4.14 -13.75 8.07
CA ARG A 4 -3.25 -13.20 7.03
C ARG A 4 -3.95 -12.67 5.77
N GLU A 5 -5.15 -13.13 5.43
CA GLU A 5 -5.78 -12.82 4.14
C GLU A 5 -6.29 -11.37 4.06
N GLN A 6 -6.81 -10.83 5.17
CA GLN A 6 -7.40 -9.49 5.17
C GLN A 6 -6.35 -8.37 4.97
N PRO A 7 -5.23 -8.31 5.73
CA PRO A 7 -4.22 -7.28 5.52
C PRO A 7 -3.59 -7.31 4.11
N ALA A 8 -3.36 -8.51 3.59
CA ALA A 8 -2.82 -8.70 2.24
C ALA A 8 -3.81 -8.23 1.16
N THR A 9 -5.10 -8.48 1.36
CA THR A 9 -6.17 -7.99 0.48
C THR A 9 -6.26 -6.47 0.48
N GLU A 10 -6.28 -5.86 1.67
CA GLU A 10 -6.34 -4.39 1.81
C GLU A 10 -5.14 -3.71 1.14
N LEU A 11 -3.94 -4.24 1.39
CA LEU A 11 -2.71 -3.74 0.76
C LEU A 11 -2.72 -3.91 -0.76
N THR A 12 -3.26 -5.04 -1.25
CA THR A 12 -3.43 -5.28 -2.69
C THR A 12 -4.36 -4.27 -3.32
N VAL A 13 -5.52 -4.01 -2.72
CA VAL A 13 -6.49 -3.03 -3.20
C VAL A 13 -5.87 -1.63 -3.25
N ALA A 14 -5.21 -1.18 -2.19
CA ALA A 14 -4.55 0.13 -2.15
C ALA A 14 -3.47 0.26 -3.22
N THR A 15 -2.62 -0.76 -3.37
CA THR A 15 -1.55 -0.77 -4.37
C THR A 15 -2.11 -0.66 -5.79
N ARG A 16 -3.16 -1.41 -6.12
CA ARG A 16 -3.77 -1.37 -7.46
C ARG A 16 -4.48 -0.06 -7.75
N ILE A 17 -5.13 0.55 -6.75
CA ILE A 17 -5.67 1.91 -6.86
C ILE A 17 -4.55 2.90 -7.21
N LEU A 18 -3.43 2.84 -6.50
CA LEU A 18 -2.31 3.76 -6.73
C LEU A 18 -1.64 3.54 -8.09
N ALA A 19 -1.47 2.28 -8.51
CA ALA A 19 -0.94 1.94 -9.82
C ALA A 19 -1.85 2.48 -10.93
N ARG A 20 -3.16 2.28 -10.81
CA ARG A 20 -4.17 2.80 -11.76
C ARG A 20 -4.19 4.33 -11.81
N ALA A 21 -3.99 5.00 -10.68
CA ALA A 21 -3.90 6.45 -10.59
C ALA A 21 -2.54 7.01 -11.08
N GLY A 22 -1.56 6.15 -11.37
CA GLY A 22 -0.19 6.56 -11.70
C GLY A 22 0.48 7.31 -10.55
N ALA A 23 0.13 6.96 -9.32
CA ALA A 23 0.54 7.67 -8.10
C ALA A 23 1.79 7.09 -7.43
N LEU A 24 2.27 5.91 -7.86
CA LEU A 24 3.53 5.31 -7.41
C LEU A 24 4.68 5.67 -8.35
N ALA A 25 5.90 5.73 -7.82
CA ALA A 25 7.11 5.68 -8.63
C ALA A 25 7.20 4.34 -9.39
N PRO A 26 8.01 4.23 -10.46
CA PRO A 26 8.16 2.97 -11.22
C PRO A 26 8.46 1.74 -10.34
N GLU A 27 9.33 1.89 -9.35
CA GLU A 27 9.64 0.87 -8.32
C GLU A 27 9.04 1.21 -6.96
N GLY A 28 8.13 2.20 -6.92
CA GLY A 28 7.48 2.65 -5.70
C GLY A 28 6.47 1.62 -5.20
N ARG A 29 6.45 1.44 -3.89
CA ARG A 29 5.52 0.55 -3.19
C ARG A 29 4.75 1.34 -2.14
N ILE A 30 3.67 0.74 -1.66
CA ILE A 30 3.02 1.12 -0.41
C ILE A 30 3.11 -0.06 0.54
N THR A 31 3.16 0.21 1.84
CA THR A 31 3.27 -0.79 2.89
C THR A 31 2.07 -0.71 3.83
N LEU A 32 1.84 -1.80 4.56
CA LEU A 32 0.92 -1.84 5.68
C LEU A 32 1.66 -2.43 6.89
N ARG A 33 1.70 -1.69 7.99
CA ARG A 33 2.26 -2.13 9.26
C ARG A 33 1.14 -2.59 10.17
N LEU A 34 1.29 -3.80 10.72
CA LEU A 34 0.46 -4.30 11.83
C LEU A 34 1.39 -4.70 12.97
N HIS A 35 1.34 -3.92 14.06
CA HIS A 35 2.25 -4.06 15.20
C HIS A 35 3.73 -4.02 14.75
N ASP A 36 4.46 -5.13 14.91
CA ASP A 36 5.88 -5.26 14.57
C ASP A 36 6.11 -5.92 13.21
N VAL A 37 5.05 -6.15 12.45
CA VAL A 37 5.10 -6.79 11.12
C VAL A 37 4.78 -5.76 10.04
N LEU A 38 5.63 -5.74 9.01
CA LEU A 38 5.43 -4.92 7.82
C LEU A 38 5.05 -5.82 6.64
N TYR A 39 3.93 -5.49 6.00
CA TYR A 39 3.46 -6.10 4.76
C TYR A 39 3.83 -5.19 3.59
N VAL A 40 4.38 -5.80 2.53
CA VAL A 40 4.81 -5.08 1.32
C VAL A 40 4.69 -6.01 0.11
N ALA A 41 4.60 -5.44 -1.09
CA ALA A 41 4.70 -6.21 -2.33
C ALA A 41 6.05 -6.95 -2.40
N GLY A 42 6.02 -8.23 -2.78
CA GLY A 42 7.23 -9.02 -2.97
C GLY A 42 8.12 -8.52 -4.10
N ARG A 43 9.33 -9.08 -4.16
CA ARG A 43 10.30 -8.77 -5.22
C ARG A 43 9.75 -9.10 -6.60
N GLY A 44 9.92 -8.17 -7.55
CA GLY A 44 9.51 -8.35 -8.96
C GLY A 44 7.99 -8.38 -9.18
N VAL A 45 7.20 -8.10 -8.15
CA VAL A 45 5.73 -8.06 -8.24
C VAL A 45 5.30 -6.73 -8.84
N SER A 46 4.49 -6.79 -9.91
CA SER A 46 3.91 -5.60 -10.53
C SER A 46 2.73 -5.07 -9.73
N SER A 47 2.75 -3.77 -9.41
CA SER A 47 1.66 -3.07 -8.72
C SER A 47 0.32 -3.11 -9.47
N HIS A 48 0.33 -3.39 -10.78
CA HIS A 48 -0.91 -3.49 -11.58
C HIS A 48 -1.59 -4.86 -11.48
N THR A 49 -0.82 -5.93 -11.25
CA THR A 49 -1.32 -7.31 -11.31
C THR A 49 -1.20 -8.06 -9.99
N MET A 50 -0.56 -7.45 -8.98
CA MET A 50 -0.36 -8.02 -7.64
C MET A 50 -1.65 -8.60 -7.06
N THR A 51 -1.56 -9.78 -6.46
CA THR A 51 -2.63 -10.44 -5.72
C THR A 51 -2.28 -10.47 -4.22
N PRO A 52 -3.22 -10.82 -3.33
CA PRO A 52 -2.91 -10.97 -1.91
C PRO A 52 -1.82 -12.03 -1.63
N TYR A 53 -1.60 -12.97 -2.55
CA TYR A 53 -0.56 -14.01 -2.42
C TYR A 53 0.86 -13.52 -2.75
N ASP A 54 0.97 -12.36 -3.39
CA ASP A 54 2.25 -11.74 -3.74
C ASP A 54 2.79 -10.82 -2.63
N ILE A 55 2.03 -10.69 -1.54
CA ILE A 55 2.44 -9.93 -0.36
C ILE A 55 3.43 -10.72 0.49
N VAL A 56 4.51 -10.05 0.86
CA VAL A 56 5.50 -10.55 1.79
C VAL A 56 5.31 -9.91 3.15
N SER A 57 5.81 -10.56 4.19
CA SER A 57 5.80 -10.01 5.55
C SER A 57 7.20 -10.08 6.15
N ILE A 58 7.59 -9.01 6.83
CA ILE A 58 8.91 -8.87 7.47
C ILE A 58 8.75 -8.29 8.88
N LEU A 59 9.74 -8.50 9.74
CA LEU A 59 9.84 -7.82 11.03
C LEU A 59 10.30 -6.38 10.84
N LEU A 60 9.61 -5.43 11.47
CA LEU A 60 10.00 -4.02 11.43
C LEU A 60 11.29 -3.74 12.22
N ALA A 61 11.57 -4.57 13.23
CA ALA A 61 12.72 -4.43 14.12
C ALA A 61 14.05 -4.44 13.35
N ASP A 62 14.17 -5.27 12.31
CA ASP A 62 15.43 -5.53 11.61
C ASP A 62 15.28 -5.82 10.11
N GLY A 63 14.05 -5.87 9.57
CA GLY A 63 13.78 -6.20 8.17
C GLY A 63 13.75 -7.70 7.88
N THR A 64 13.89 -8.56 8.90
CA THR A 64 13.95 -10.02 8.71
C THR A 64 12.67 -10.55 8.05
N PRO A 65 12.76 -11.31 6.95
CA PRO A 65 11.58 -11.86 6.30
C PRO A 65 10.93 -12.96 7.15
N LEU A 66 9.63 -12.82 7.38
CA LEU A 66 8.77 -13.83 8.01
C LEU A 66 8.14 -14.74 6.95
N PHE A 67 7.82 -14.18 5.78
CA PHE A 67 7.25 -14.91 4.65
C PHE A 67 7.56 -14.21 3.32
N GLY A 68 7.96 -15.00 2.32
CA GLY A 68 8.27 -14.54 0.97
C GLY A 68 9.62 -13.84 0.85
N VAL A 69 9.88 -13.25 -0.33
CA VAL A 69 11.15 -12.58 -0.64
C VAL A 69 10.93 -11.06 -0.73
N PRO A 70 11.51 -10.26 0.18
CA PRO A 70 11.30 -8.82 0.18
C PRO A 70 11.96 -8.13 -1.03
N PRO A 71 11.44 -6.95 -1.41
CA PRO A 71 12.04 -6.13 -2.45
C PRO A 71 13.40 -5.60 -1.98
N ASP A 72 14.27 -5.27 -2.93
CA ASP A 72 15.65 -4.85 -2.62
C ASP A 72 15.71 -3.50 -1.88
N ASP A 73 14.67 -2.67 -2.02
CA ASP A 73 14.56 -1.35 -1.40
C ASP A 73 13.78 -1.33 -0.08
N VAL A 74 13.53 -2.49 0.53
CA VAL A 74 12.67 -2.62 1.70
C VAL A 74 13.19 -1.84 2.93
N ASP A 75 14.51 -1.71 3.05
CA ASP A 75 15.15 -1.01 4.16
C ASP A 75 14.76 0.48 4.22
N GLU A 76 14.45 1.10 3.09
CA GLU A 76 13.99 2.49 3.03
C GLU A 76 12.60 2.66 3.65
N TYR A 77 11.69 1.69 3.43
CA TYR A 77 10.37 1.70 4.04
C TYR A 77 10.43 1.38 5.54
N VAL A 78 11.32 0.46 5.94
CA VAL A 78 11.59 0.17 7.35
C VAL A 78 12.13 1.41 8.06
N ALA A 79 13.09 2.12 7.47
CA ALA A 79 13.61 3.38 7.99
C ALA A 79 12.52 4.44 8.13
N ALA A 80 11.68 4.62 7.10
CA ALA A 80 10.57 5.58 7.13
C ALA A 80 9.55 5.27 8.26
N HIS A 81 9.23 4.01 8.52
CA HIS A 81 8.38 3.62 9.65
C HIS A 81 9.06 3.86 11.02
N ARG A 82 10.39 3.75 11.10
CA ARG A 82 11.14 4.07 12.34
C ARG A 82 11.16 5.56 12.63
N ASP A 83 11.29 6.39 11.60
CA ASP A 83 11.24 7.85 11.70
C ASP A 83 9.81 8.33 12.04
N ALA A 84 8.80 7.73 11.42
CA ALA A 84 7.39 8.01 11.68
C ALA A 84 6.75 6.91 12.54
N ARG A 85 7.11 6.84 13.83
CA ARG A 85 6.72 5.71 14.73
C ARG A 85 5.23 5.40 14.81
N GLY A 86 4.36 6.37 14.56
CA GLY A 86 2.90 6.21 14.55
C GLY A 86 2.31 5.85 13.18
N ALA A 87 3.11 5.80 12.11
CA ALA A 87 2.62 5.49 10.78
C ALA A 87 2.33 4.00 10.63
N GLU A 88 1.09 3.70 10.22
CA GLU A 88 0.63 2.37 9.84
C GLU A 88 0.89 2.08 8.36
N SER A 89 1.14 3.10 7.54
CA SER A 89 1.46 2.91 6.13
C SER A 89 2.48 3.92 5.65
N VAL A 90 3.38 3.46 4.80
CA VAL A 90 4.37 4.27 4.10
C VAL A 90 4.29 3.93 2.62
N GLY A 91 4.40 4.92 1.73
CA GLY A 91 4.51 4.65 0.30
C GLY A 91 5.34 5.68 -0.45
N ARG A 92 5.93 5.25 -1.58
CA ARG A 92 6.76 6.11 -2.44
C ARG A 92 5.95 6.61 -3.62
N GLY A 93 5.69 7.91 -3.65
CA GLY A 93 4.93 8.58 -4.70
C GLY A 93 5.64 8.62 -6.04
N SER A 94 4.90 8.95 -7.10
CA SER A 94 5.40 9.09 -8.48
C SER A 94 6.57 10.06 -8.64
N ASP A 95 6.73 10.99 -7.70
CA ASP A 95 7.82 11.97 -7.64
C ASP A 95 9.01 11.49 -6.79
N GLY A 96 9.00 10.22 -6.34
CA GLY A 96 10.04 9.61 -5.53
C GLY A 96 9.95 9.93 -4.03
N VAL A 97 9.04 10.80 -3.62
CA VAL A 97 8.91 11.21 -2.22
C VAL A 97 8.18 10.14 -1.40
N ILE A 98 8.73 9.81 -0.24
CA ILE A 98 8.11 8.90 0.72
C ILE A 98 7.07 9.66 1.54
N VAL A 99 5.86 9.11 1.61
CA VAL A 99 4.75 9.58 2.43
C VAL A 99 4.50 8.56 3.51
N ALA A 100 4.33 9.01 4.76
CA ALA A 100 3.95 8.18 5.89
C ALA A 100 2.62 8.68 6.46
N ALA A 101 1.71 7.76 6.80
CA ALA A 101 0.40 8.11 7.34
C ALA A 101 -0.08 7.12 8.41
N LEU A 102 -1.05 7.57 9.21
CA LEU A 102 -1.65 6.80 10.31
C LEU A 102 -2.54 5.65 9.86
N SER A 103 -2.81 5.50 8.55
CA SER A 103 -3.55 4.37 8.00
C SER A 103 -3.20 4.17 6.52
N LEU A 104 -3.46 2.97 6.00
CA LEU A 104 -3.27 2.64 4.58
C LEU A 104 -4.09 3.56 3.66
N ARG A 105 -5.35 3.83 4.03
CA ARG A 105 -6.24 4.71 3.26
C ARG A 105 -5.73 6.15 3.24
N ALA A 106 -5.27 6.66 4.38
CA ALA A 106 -4.68 8.00 4.46
C ALA A 106 -3.41 8.11 3.60
N CYS A 107 -2.54 7.09 3.62
CA CYS A 107 -1.34 7.10 2.78
C CYS A 107 -1.70 7.04 1.29
N ALA A 108 -2.61 6.15 0.89
CA ALA A 108 -3.00 6.01 -0.50
C ALA A 108 -3.67 7.28 -1.05
N THR A 109 -4.62 7.86 -0.32
CA THR A 109 -5.28 9.11 -0.73
C THR A 109 -4.31 10.28 -0.79
N ALA A 110 -3.37 10.39 0.15
CA ALA A 110 -2.33 11.42 0.11
C ALA A 110 -1.42 11.30 -1.12
N LEU A 111 -1.04 10.08 -1.51
CA LEU A 111 -0.24 9.84 -2.72
C LEU A 111 -1.02 10.20 -4.00
N VAL A 112 -2.33 9.89 -4.07
CA VAL A 112 -3.18 10.30 -5.20
C VAL A 112 -3.34 11.82 -5.27
N ALA A 113 -3.64 12.48 -4.14
CA ALA A 113 -3.77 13.93 -4.08
C ALA A 113 -2.47 14.61 -4.52
N ARG A 114 -1.33 14.13 -4.01
CA ARG A 114 0.01 14.60 -4.41
C ARG A 114 0.24 14.44 -5.91
N ARG A 115 -0.12 13.29 -6.50
CA ARG A 115 -0.01 13.06 -7.95
C ARG A 115 -0.86 14.03 -8.77
N ARG A 116 -2.01 14.47 -8.24
CA ARG A 116 -2.92 15.43 -8.87
C ARG A 116 -2.55 16.89 -8.62
N GLY A 117 -1.60 17.17 -7.73
CA GLY A 117 -1.30 18.54 -7.29
C GLY A 117 -2.40 19.14 -6.40
N GLU A 118 -3.19 18.28 -5.76
CA GLU A 118 -4.31 18.64 -4.89
C GLU A 118 -3.88 18.60 -3.41
N PRO A 119 -4.52 19.37 -2.53
CA PRO A 119 -4.35 19.18 -1.09
C PRO A 119 -4.82 17.78 -0.69
N GLY A 120 -4.12 17.16 0.26
CA GLY A 120 -4.54 15.87 0.83
C GLY A 120 -5.89 15.99 1.55
N PRO A 121 -6.69 14.91 1.61
CA PRO A 121 -7.97 14.93 2.29
C PRO A 121 -7.80 15.15 3.80
N ASP A 122 -8.75 15.86 4.39
CA ASP A 122 -8.86 15.94 5.85
C ASP A 122 -9.50 14.65 6.41
N ALA A 123 -9.52 14.54 7.74
CA ALA A 123 -10.09 13.37 8.42
C ALA A 123 -11.58 13.15 8.11
N ALA A 124 -12.33 14.21 7.83
CA ALA A 124 -13.77 14.13 7.57
C ALA A 124 -14.07 13.65 6.14
N SER A 125 -13.20 13.96 5.18
CA SER A 125 -13.36 13.62 3.77
C SER A 125 -12.64 12.33 3.35
N LEU A 126 -11.72 11.83 4.19
CA LEU A 126 -10.89 10.66 3.88
C LEU A 126 -11.70 9.45 3.40
N GLU A 127 -12.76 9.08 4.12
CA GLU A 127 -13.54 7.88 3.77
C GLU A 127 -14.24 8.04 2.43
N ARG A 128 -14.89 9.18 2.19
CA ARG A 128 -15.55 9.49 0.92
C ARG A 128 -14.56 9.43 -0.26
N VAL A 129 -13.39 10.06 -0.10
CA VAL A 129 -12.35 10.05 -1.15
C VAL A 129 -11.84 8.63 -1.40
N TRP A 130 -11.66 7.84 -0.34
CA TRP A 130 -11.27 6.44 -0.48
C TRP A 130 -12.32 5.62 -1.25
N GLU A 131 -13.60 5.75 -0.91
CA GLU A 131 -14.71 5.08 -1.60
C GLU A 131 -14.77 5.45 -3.08
N GLU A 132 -14.57 6.73 -3.41
CA GLU A 132 -14.50 7.23 -4.79
C GLU A 132 -13.35 6.56 -5.58
N LEU A 133 -12.17 6.45 -4.98
CA LEU A 133 -11.02 5.78 -5.60
C LEU A 133 -11.26 4.28 -5.79
N VAL A 134 -11.89 3.61 -4.81
CA VAL A 134 -12.27 2.20 -4.92
C VAL A 134 -13.28 2.02 -6.06
N ALA A 135 -14.29 2.89 -6.16
CA ALA A 135 -15.29 2.83 -7.22
C ALA A 135 -14.65 3.00 -8.61
N ASP A 136 -13.77 3.99 -8.81
CA ASP A 136 -13.05 4.20 -10.07
C ASP A 136 -12.15 3.00 -10.45
N ALA A 137 -11.44 2.45 -9.47
CA ALA A 137 -10.62 1.26 -9.68
C ALA A 137 -11.45 0.01 -10.03
N ARG A 138 -12.67 -0.13 -9.47
CA ARG A 138 -13.61 -1.20 -9.84
C ARG A 138 -14.12 -1.03 -11.26
N ILE A 139 -14.58 0.17 -11.63
CA ILE A 139 -15.14 0.45 -12.96
C ILE A 139 -14.09 0.21 -14.05
N SER A 140 -12.84 0.56 -13.80
CA SER A 140 -11.74 0.33 -14.74
C SER A 140 -11.18 -1.11 -14.74
N GLY A 141 -11.72 -2.01 -13.92
CA GLY A 141 -11.27 -3.40 -13.82
C GLY A 141 -9.95 -3.61 -13.07
N ALA A 142 -9.37 -2.56 -12.48
CA ALA A 142 -8.09 -2.65 -11.75
C ALA A 142 -8.17 -3.61 -10.55
N LEU A 143 -9.35 -3.80 -9.96
CA LEU A 143 -9.52 -4.67 -8.78
C LEU A 143 -9.92 -6.12 -9.10
N ILE A 144 -9.92 -6.54 -10.37
CA ILE A 144 -10.24 -7.93 -10.74
C ILE A 144 -9.19 -8.89 -10.15
N GLY A 145 -9.62 -9.83 -9.30
CA GLY A 145 -8.72 -10.76 -8.59
C GLY A 145 -7.92 -10.13 -7.46
N ALA A 146 -8.22 -8.89 -7.05
CA ALA A 146 -7.64 -8.27 -5.86
C ALA A 146 -8.34 -8.74 -4.57
N PHE A 147 -9.61 -9.13 -4.67
CA PHE A 147 -10.35 -9.80 -3.61
C PHE A 147 -10.17 -11.31 -3.77
N PRO A 148 -9.93 -12.07 -2.69
CA PRO A 148 -10.05 -13.52 -2.76
C PRO A 148 -11.48 -13.86 -3.21
N ASN A 149 -11.62 -14.84 -4.10
CA ASN A 149 -12.94 -15.34 -4.47
C ASN A 149 -13.62 -15.85 -3.20
N ASP A 150 -14.76 -15.27 -2.80
CA ASP A 150 -15.62 -15.91 -1.82
C ASP A 150 -16.01 -17.30 -2.38
N PRO A 151 -15.89 -18.37 -1.58
CA PRO A 151 -16.33 -19.70 -1.99
C PRO A 151 -17.83 -19.81 -2.23
#